data_AF-A0A960V7D2-F1
#
_entry.id   AF-A0A960V7D2-F1
#
_cell.length_a   1.000
_cell.length_b   1.000
_cell.length_c   1.000
_cell.angle_alpha   90.00
_cell.angle_beta   90.00
_cell.angle_gamma   90.00
#
_symmetry.space_group_name_H-M   'P 1'
#
loop_
_entity.id
_entity.type
_entity.pdbx_description
1 polymer ?
#
loop_
_entity_poly.entity_id
_entity_poly.type
_entity_poly.pdbx_seq_one_letter_code
_entity_poly.pdbx_strand_id
1 'polypeptide(L)'
;MAKPEVVIVAEGSDKVLYINFFQNEDPIKNTLFRLQHPGMLEVEKWGNQVIEHNGDKMKLDTTIRTKRFFKECVFPVSEALTPDEERLVEKYGLNKGGKPTPENIHPRYQSLWHRVSTRFLDGDLWNDIPESGEESDTGGPPASSKGKSK
;
A
#
# COMPACT_ATOMS: atom_id res chain seq x y z
N MET A 1 11.13 18.74 12.54
CA MET A 1 11.20 17.87 11.34
C MET A 1 9.87 17.15 11.22
N ALA A 2 9.26 17.16 10.04
CA ALA A 2 8.02 16.45 9.80
C ALA A 2 8.24 14.94 9.85
N LYS A 3 7.28 14.24 10.45
CA LYS A 3 7.32 12.78 10.56
C LYS A 3 6.93 12.17 9.21
N PRO A 4 7.61 11.12 8.76
CA PRO A 4 7.19 10.41 7.56
C PRO A 4 5.82 9.76 7.78
N GLU A 5 5.06 9.61 6.71
CA GLU A 5 3.79 8.92 6.66
C GLU A 5 3.72 7.92 5.49
N VAL A 6 2.73 7.04 5.50
CA VAL A 6 2.49 6.07 4.43
C VAL A 6 1.18 6.44 3.77
N VAL A 7 1.20 6.57 2.45
CA VAL A 7 0.04 6.96 1.64
C VAL A 7 -0.24 5.84 0.65
N ILE A 8 -1.52 5.51 0.47
CA ILE A 8 -1.99 4.64 -0.60
C ILE A 8 -1.99 5.47 -1.88
N VAL A 9 -1.20 5.04 -2.85
CA VAL A 9 -1.01 5.79 -4.10
C VAL A 9 -1.77 5.21 -5.29
N ALA A 10 -2.25 3.96 -5.17
CA ALA A 10 -3.18 3.34 -6.11
C ALA A 10 -3.76 2.03 -5.54
N GLU A 11 -4.89 1.60 -6.08
CA GLU A 11 -5.43 0.25 -5.97
C GLU A 11 -5.19 -0.49 -7.29
N GLY A 12 -4.67 -1.72 -7.24
CA GLY A 12 -4.48 -2.55 -8.43
C GLY A 12 -5.61 -3.55 -8.66
N SER A 13 -6.07 -4.18 -7.58
CA SER A 13 -7.23 -5.09 -7.55
C SER A 13 -7.82 -5.10 -6.14
N ASP A 14 -8.92 -5.83 -5.95
CA ASP A 14 -9.56 -6.11 -4.66
C ASP A 14 -8.60 -6.56 -3.53
N LYS A 15 -7.41 -7.06 -3.87
CA LYS A 15 -6.39 -7.55 -2.94
C LYS A 15 -5.06 -6.84 -3.06
N VAL A 16 -4.92 -5.85 -3.94
CA VAL A 16 -3.63 -5.22 -4.24
C VAL A 16 -3.69 -3.72 -4.01
N LEU A 17 -2.84 -3.23 -3.12
CA LEU A 17 -2.63 -1.82 -2.86
C LEU A 17 -1.20 -1.42 -3.20
N TYR A 18 -1.01 -0.21 -3.70
CA TYR A 18 0.30 0.40 -3.83
C TYR A 18 0.46 1.48 -2.77
N ILE A 19 1.57 1.44 -2.04
CA ILE A 19 1.91 2.43 -1.03
C ILE A 19 3.22 3.12 -1.37
N ASN A 20 3.34 4.39 -0.98
CA ASN A 20 4.62 5.09 -0.91
C ASN A 20 4.74 5.86 0.39
N PHE A 21 5.98 6.14 0.81
CA PHE A 21 6.22 6.91 2.02
C PHE A 21 6.37 8.38 1.63
N PHE A 22 5.84 9.28 2.44
CA PHE A 22 5.89 10.72 2.21
C PHE A 22 6.52 11.41 3.41
N GLN A 23 7.16 12.55 3.17
CA GLN A 23 7.59 13.46 4.22
C GLN A 23 7.05 14.85 3.90
N ASN A 24 6.01 15.26 4.62
CA ASN A 24 5.10 16.32 4.18
C ASN A 24 4.43 15.88 2.86
N GLU A 25 4.52 16.70 1.82
CA GLU A 25 3.92 16.44 0.50
C GLU A 25 4.89 15.75 -0.46
N ASP A 26 6.16 15.61 -0.07
CA ASP A 26 7.20 15.05 -0.93
C ASP A 26 7.26 13.51 -0.81
N PRO A 27 7.16 12.78 -1.93
CA PRO A 27 7.36 11.33 -1.92
C PRO A 27 8.82 10.99 -1.61
N ILE A 28 9.01 10.06 -0.68
CA ILE A 28 10.31 9.47 -0.40
C ILE A 28 10.64 8.51 -1.54
N LYS A 29 11.83 8.65 -2.12
CA LYS A 29 12.31 7.77 -3.19
C LYS A 29 12.64 6.38 -2.66
N ASN A 30 12.54 5.38 -3.53
CA ASN A 30 12.79 3.97 -3.22
C ASN A 30 11.86 3.37 -2.15
N THR A 31 10.67 3.92 -1.94
CA THR A 31 9.69 3.40 -0.98
C THR A 31 8.36 3.02 -1.61
N LEU A 32 8.34 2.82 -2.93
CA LEU A 32 7.17 2.29 -3.63
C LEU A 32 7.07 0.77 -3.37
N PHE A 33 5.95 0.35 -2.77
CA PHE A 33 5.68 -1.05 -2.48
C PHE A 33 4.30 -1.44 -2.97
N ARG A 34 4.21 -2.64 -3.55
CA ARG A 34 2.96 -3.36 -3.77
C ARG A 34 2.66 -4.22 -2.55
N LEU A 35 1.48 -4.06 -1.99
CA LEU A 35 0.93 -4.90 -0.94
C LEU A 35 -0.09 -5.84 -1.56
N GLN A 36 0.07 -7.15 -1.34
CA GLN A 36 -0.87 -8.17 -1.81
C GLN A 36 -1.49 -8.91 -0.62
N HIS A 37 -2.81 -8.85 -0.50
CA HIS A 37 -3.52 -9.42 0.62
C HIS A 37 -3.62 -10.94 0.46
N PRO A 38 -3.25 -11.73 1.47
CA PRO A 38 -3.25 -13.19 1.36
C PRO A 38 -4.67 -13.78 1.44
N GLY A 39 -5.65 -12.95 1.81
CA GLY A 39 -7.05 -13.34 2.03
C GLY A 39 -7.32 -13.64 3.50
N MET A 40 -8.56 -13.38 3.95
CA MET A 40 -8.92 -13.43 5.37
C MET A 40 -8.69 -14.81 6.00
N LEU A 41 -9.01 -15.89 5.28
CA LEU A 41 -8.75 -17.26 5.75
C LEU A 41 -7.28 -17.52 6.08
N GLU A 42 -6.36 -16.95 5.29
CA GLU A 42 -4.92 -17.13 5.52
C GLU A 42 -4.45 -16.26 6.69
N VAL A 43 -4.98 -15.04 6.82
CA VAL A 43 -4.74 -14.19 8.00
C VAL A 43 -5.22 -14.85 9.29
N GLU A 44 -6.40 -15.48 9.28
CA GLU A 44 -6.93 -16.23 10.43
C GLU A 44 -6.04 -17.41 10.80
N LYS A 45 -5.52 -18.17 9.82
CA LYS A 45 -4.55 -19.25 10.10
C LYS A 45 -3.30 -18.73 10.76
N TRP A 46 -2.81 -17.55 10.36
CA TRP A 46 -1.64 -16.94 11.00
C TRP A 46 -1.93 -16.58 12.46
N GLY A 47 -3.15 -16.15 12.77
CA GLY A 47 -3.63 -15.94 14.14
C GLY A 47 -3.74 -17.26 14.94
N ASN A 48 -4.30 -18.31 14.34
CA ASN A 48 -4.50 -19.60 15.02
C ASN A 48 -3.19 -20.36 15.28
N GLN A 49 -2.22 -20.29 14.37
CA GLN A 49 -0.87 -20.85 14.58
C GLN A 49 -0.14 -20.19 15.76
N VAL A 50 -0.49 -18.94 16.10
CA VAL A 50 0.01 -18.28 17.31
C VAL A 50 -0.64 -18.86 18.58
N ILE A 51 -1.89 -19.31 18.50
CA ILE A 51 -2.64 -19.89 19.62
C ILE A 51 -2.16 -21.32 19.91
N GLU A 52 -1.89 -22.13 18.88
CA GLU A 52 -1.46 -23.54 19.04
C GLU A 52 -0.05 -23.68 19.63
N HIS A 53 0.79 -22.64 19.58
CA HIS A 53 2.21 -22.75 19.91
C HIS A 53 2.58 -22.44 21.37
N ASN A 54 1.64 -22.07 22.25
CA ASN A 54 1.96 -21.62 23.62
C ASN A 54 1.08 -22.24 24.70
N GLY A 55 1.53 -23.39 25.22
CA GLY A 55 1.01 -23.99 26.44
C GLY A 55 1.41 -23.30 27.75
N ASP A 56 2.28 -22.28 27.77
CA ASP A 56 2.67 -21.69 29.07
C ASP A 56 3.17 -20.22 29.10
N LYS A 57 3.30 -19.49 27.99
CA LYS A 57 3.59 -18.04 28.06
C LYS A 57 2.93 -17.28 26.91
N MET A 58 1.91 -16.49 27.24
CA MET A 58 1.27 -15.53 26.34
C MET A 58 2.21 -14.32 26.09
N LYS A 59 3.34 -14.55 25.41
CA LYS A 59 3.96 -13.48 24.63
C LYS A 59 3.28 -13.56 23.27
N LEU A 60 2.38 -12.60 23.00
CA LEU A 60 1.78 -12.39 21.69
C LEU A 60 2.93 -12.47 20.67
N ASP A 61 3.03 -13.56 19.89
CA ASP A 61 4.15 -13.73 18.97
C ASP A 61 3.87 -12.93 17.69
N THR A 62 3.72 -11.61 17.88
CA THR A 62 3.64 -10.59 16.84
C THR A 62 4.75 -10.74 15.81
N THR A 63 5.85 -11.41 16.18
CA THR A 63 6.96 -11.76 15.31
C THR A 63 6.53 -12.64 14.13
N ILE A 64 5.68 -13.65 14.32
CA ILE A 64 5.28 -14.57 13.22
C ILE A 64 4.41 -13.84 12.22
N ARG A 65 3.34 -13.17 12.69
CA ARG A 65 2.43 -12.39 11.83
C ARG A 65 3.18 -11.28 11.07
N THR A 66 4.08 -10.57 11.76
CA THR A 66 4.91 -9.53 11.15
C THR A 66 5.89 -10.11 10.12
N LYS A 67 6.56 -11.23 10.43
CA LYS A 67 7.45 -11.91 9.48
C LYS A 67 6.70 -12.38 8.23
N ARG A 68 5.51 -12.97 8.40
CA ARG A 68 4.67 -13.39 7.27
C ARG A 68 4.17 -12.21 6.44
N PHE A 69 3.71 -11.14 7.09
CA PHE A 69 3.34 -9.91 6.40
C PHE A 69 4.47 -9.42 5.48
N PHE A 70 5.68 -9.24 5.99
CA PHE A 70 6.80 -8.84 5.14
C PHE A 70 7.10 -9.87 4.07
N LYS A 71 7.16 -11.16 4.41
CA LYS A 71 7.52 -12.23 3.48
C LYS A 71 6.51 -12.42 2.35
N GLU A 72 5.22 -12.38 2.64
CA GLU A 72 4.14 -12.86 1.76
C GLU A 72 3.28 -11.73 1.21
N CYS A 73 3.23 -10.57 1.87
CA CYS A 73 2.37 -9.46 1.47
C CYS A 73 3.13 -8.28 0.86
N VAL A 74 4.39 -8.03 1.26
CA VAL A 74 5.12 -6.83 0.84
C VAL A 74 6.06 -7.14 -0.33
N PHE A 75 5.88 -6.43 -1.44
CA PHE A 75 6.69 -6.56 -2.64
C PHE A 75 7.23 -5.19 -3.08
N PRO A 76 8.55 -4.97 -3.11
CA PRO A 76 9.09 -3.73 -3.69
C PRO A 76 8.78 -3.68 -5.18
N VAL A 77 8.37 -2.51 -5.68
CA VAL A 77 8.19 -2.30 -7.13
C VAL A 77 9.58 -2.01 -7.73
N SER A 78 10.31 -3.08 -8.04
CA SER A 78 11.67 -3.02 -8.61
C SER A 78 11.71 -2.89 -10.13
N GLU A 79 10.59 -3.23 -10.77
CA GLU A 79 10.34 -3.11 -12.21
C GLU A 79 8.85 -2.81 -12.40
N ALA A 80 8.49 -2.13 -13.49
CA ALA A 80 7.10 -1.88 -13.84
C ALA A 80 6.60 -3.01 -14.74
N LEU A 81 5.66 -3.82 -14.25
CA LEU A 81 5.13 -4.98 -14.97
C LEU A 81 3.74 -4.72 -15.55
N THR A 82 3.10 -3.63 -15.13
CA THR A 82 1.75 -3.23 -15.56
C THR A 82 1.72 -1.75 -15.92
N PRO A 83 0.77 -1.30 -16.76
CA PRO A 83 0.62 0.12 -17.09
C PRO A 83 0.41 1.02 -15.85
N ASP A 84 -0.24 0.50 -14.81
CA ASP A 84 -0.42 1.23 -13.55
C ASP A 84 0.90 1.35 -12.78
N GLU A 85 1.68 0.26 -12.70
CA GLU A 85 3.03 0.32 -12.13
C GLU A 85 3.95 1.27 -12.92
N GLU A 86 3.84 1.35 -14.26
CA GLU A 86 4.61 2.30 -15.07
C GLU A 86 4.33 3.74 -14.65
N ARG A 87 3.04 4.12 -14.52
CA ARG A 87 2.63 5.46 -14.07
C ARG A 87 3.09 5.77 -12.65
N LEU A 88 2.98 4.79 -11.75
CA LEU A 88 3.43 4.93 -10.36
C LEU A 88 4.95 5.08 -10.28
N VAL A 89 5.69 4.35 -11.10
CA VAL A 89 7.15 4.43 -11.19
C VAL A 89 7.60 5.75 -11.79
N GLU A 90 6.90 6.28 -12.80
CA GLU A 90 7.17 7.61 -13.33
C GLU A 90 6.99 8.70 -12.26
N LYS A 91 5.93 8.59 -11.44
CA LYS A 91 5.59 9.58 -10.41
C LYS A 91 6.44 9.46 -9.13
N TYR A 92 6.71 8.25 -8.65
CA TYR A 92 7.31 8.01 -7.33
C TYR A 92 8.69 7.34 -7.38
N GLY A 93 9.10 6.82 -8.54
CA GLY A 93 10.35 6.12 -8.75
C GLY A 93 10.31 4.65 -8.33
N LEU A 94 11.21 3.86 -8.93
CA LEU A 94 11.42 2.45 -8.60
C LEU A 94 11.93 2.27 -7.18
N ASN A 95 11.60 1.13 -6.59
CA ASN A 95 12.20 0.66 -5.36
C ASN A 95 13.46 -0.15 -5.62
N LYS A 96 14.61 0.51 -5.49
CA LYS A 96 15.94 -0.14 -5.53
C LYS A 96 16.45 -0.59 -4.16
N GLY A 97 15.72 -0.27 -3.08
CA GLY A 97 16.08 -0.59 -1.70
C GLY A 97 15.80 -2.03 -1.31
N GLY A 98 15.03 -2.75 -2.14
CA GLY A 98 14.71 -4.16 -1.93
C GLY A 98 13.60 -4.36 -0.90
N LYS A 99 13.44 -5.61 -0.48
CA LYS A 99 12.32 -6.03 0.37
C LYS A 99 12.59 -5.70 1.84
N PRO A 100 11.66 -5.01 2.52
CA PRO A 100 11.80 -4.72 3.94
C PRO A 100 11.61 -6.00 4.76
N THR A 101 12.42 -6.13 5.82
CA THR A 101 12.32 -7.19 6.83
C THR A 101 12.39 -6.55 8.22
N PRO A 102 11.86 -7.20 9.26
CA PRO A 102 11.93 -6.67 10.63
C PRO A 102 13.34 -6.26 11.07
N GLU A 103 14.36 -6.94 10.55
CA GLU A 103 15.77 -6.73 10.89
C GLU A 103 16.43 -5.57 10.11
N ASN A 104 15.93 -5.22 8.92
CA ASN A 104 16.55 -4.23 8.03
C ASN A 104 15.82 -2.87 7.99
N ILE A 105 14.62 -2.79 8.59
CA ILE A 105 13.83 -1.56 8.61
C ILE A 105 14.45 -0.56 9.59
N HIS A 106 14.76 0.64 9.07
CA HIS A 106 15.23 1.74 9.89
C HIS A 106 14.22 2.05 11.02
N PRO A 107 14.65 2.25 12.29
CA PRO A 107 13.74 2.42 13.44
C PRO A 107 12.63 3.45 13.23
N ARG A 108 12.93 4.55 12.55
CA ARG A 108 11.97 5.61 12.19
C ARG A 108 10.74 5.14 11.38
N TYR A 109 10.83 4.00 10.72
CA TYR A 109 9.77 3.43 9.87
C TYR A 109 9.10 2.20 10.50
N GLN A 110 9.62 1.67 11.61
CA GLN A 110 9.06 0.48 12.25
C GLN A 110 7.60 0.69 12.67
N SER A 111 7.29 1.84 13.27
CA SER A 111 5.93 2.17 13.69
C SER A 111 4.97 2.35 12.51
N LEU A 112 5.45 2.92 11.40
CA LEU A 112 4.66 3.05 10.17
C LEU A 112 4.33 1.67 9.60
N TRP A 113 5.33 0.81 9.46
CA TRP A 113 5.13 -0.55 8.97
C TRP A 113 4.24 -1.38 9.88
N HIS A 114 4.36 -1.23 11.20
CA HIS A 114 3.47 -1.91 12.13
C HIS A 114 2.01 -1.49 11.90
N ARG A 115 1.74 -0.18 11.79
CA ARG A 115 0.41 0.35 11.49
C ARG A 115 -0.12 -0.15 10.15
N VAL A 116 0.70 -0.12 9.10
CA VAL A 116 0.35 -0.67 7.78
C VAL A 116 -0.01 -2.15 7.91
N SER A 117 0.82 -2.95 8.57
CA SER A 117 0.61 -4.39 8.69
C SER A 117 -0.70 -4.75 9.40
N THR A 118 -1.02 -4.07 10.50
CA THR A 118 -2.25 -4.30 11.25
C THR A 118 -3.46 -3.95 10.39
N ARG A 119 -3.53 -2.70 9.92
CA ARG A 119 -4.67 -2.21 9.13
C ARG A 119 -4.84 -2.96 7.81
N PHE A 120 -3.74 -3.34 7.17
CA PHE A 120 -3.79 -4.10 5.93
C PHE A 120 -4.36 -5.50 6.15
N LEU A 121 -3.87 -6.22 7.16
CA LEU A 121 -4.33 -7.59 7.40
C LEU A 121 -5.76 -7.64 7.98
N ASP A 122 -6.20 -6.58 8.65
CA ASP A 122 -7.55 -6.46 9.18
C ASP A 122 -8.55 -5.93 8.13
N GLY A 123 -8.07 -5.50 6.95
CA GLY A 123 -8.90 -4.95 5.86
C GLY A 123 -9.20 -3.45 5.98
N ASP A 124 -8.88 -2.82 7.11
CA ASP A 124 -9.12 -1.39 7.38
C ASP A 124 -8.35 -0.43 6.47
N LEU A 125 -7.28 -0.91 5.81
CA LEU A 125 -6.46 -0.07 4.94
C LEU A 125 -7.19 0.31 3.64
N TRP A 126 -8.17 -0.48 3.18
CA TRP A 126 -8.96 -0.15 1.98
C TRP A 126 -9.86 1.07 2.17
N ASN A 127 -10.19 1.44 3.41
CA ASN A 127 -10.99 2.63 3.70
C ASN A 127 -10.23 3.94 3.45
N ASP A 128 -8.90 3.88 3.30
CA ASP A 128 -8.04 5.05 3.03
C ASP A 128 -7.73 5.20 1.54
N ILE A 129 -8.29 4.34 0.67
CA ILE A 129 -8.15 4.52 -0.78
C ILE A 129 -8.83 5.84 -1.09
N PRO A 130 -8.12 6.83 -1.66
CA PRO A 130 -8.76 8.06 -2.07
C PRO A 130 -9.91 7.66 -3.01
N GLU A 131 -11.15 8.07 -2.68
CA GLU A 131 -12.28 7.88 -3.59
C GLU A 131 -11.79 8.31 -4.95
N SER A 132 -11.75 7.37 -5.90
CA SER A 132 -11.26 7.61 -7.24
C SER A 132 -11.94 8.88 -7.71
N GLY A 133 -11.19 9.98 -7.70
CA GLY A 133 -11.57 11.19 -8.37
C GLY A 133 -11.58 10.81 -9.83
N GLU A 134 -12.69 10.27 -10.30
CA GLU A 134 -13.11 10.48 -11.66
C GLU A 134 -13.16 11.99 -11.83
N GLU A 135 -12.01 12.59 -12.16
CA GLU A 135 -11.98 13.63 -13.17
C GLU A 135 -12.48 12.98 -14.46
N SER A 136 -13.77 12.68 -14.48
CA SER A 136 -14.55 12.46 -15.68
C SER A 136 -14.49 13.79 -16.40
N ASP A 137 -13.48 13.94 -17.26
CA ASP A 137 -13.33 14.97 -18.29
C ASP A 137 -14.51 14.85 -19.27
N THR A 138 -15.69 15.17 -18.76
CA THR A 138 -16.97 15.11 -19.46
C THR A 138 -17.53 16.52 -19.55
N GLY A 139 -17.41 17.09 -20.75
CA GLY A 139 -18.16 18.27 -21.19
C GLY A 139 -17.25 19.27 -21.88
N GLY A 140 -16.74 18.99 -23.07
CA GLY A 140 -17.53 18.88 -24.30
C GLY A 140 -17.16 20.06 -25.23
N PRO A 141 -17.02 19.87 -26.55
CA PRO A 141 -16.68 20.96 -27.46
C PRO A 141 -17.76 22.06 -27.43
N PRO A 142 -17.42 23.34 -27.56
CA PRO A 142 -18.40 24.42 -27.51
C PRO A 142 -19.43 24.23 -28.62
N ALA A 143 -20.69 24.06 -28.21
CA ALA A 143 -21.84 24.09 -29.10
C ALA A 143 -21.90 25.46 -29.80
N SER A 144 -21.35 25.53 -31.01
CA SER A 144 -21.60 26.64 -31.94
C SER A 144 -22.98 26.46 -32.54
N SER A 145 -24.01 26.78 -31.76
CA SER A 145 -25.35 27.06 -32.26
C SER A 145 -25.49 28.57 -32.43
N LYS A 146 -25.19 29.09 -33.63
CA LYS A 146 -25.77 30.35 -34.09
C LYS A 146 -26.49 30.10 -35.41
N GLY A 147 -27.80 29.92 -35.29
CA GLY A 147 -28.72 30.07 -36.39
C GLY A 147 -28.78 31.52 -36.87
N LYS A 148 -28.86 31.66 -38.19
CA LYS A 148 -29.80 32.49 -38.95
C LYS A 148 -30.00 33.97 -38.53
N SER A 149 -29.50 34.85 -39.39
CA SER A 149 -30.11 36.12 -39.84
C SER A 149 -29.38 36.42 -41.16
N LYS A 150 -30.01 36.57 -42.33
CA LYS A 150 -31.18 37.35 -42.69
C LYS A 150 -31.68 36.86 -44.06
#